data_AF-A0AA38WEG2-F1
#
_entry.id   AF-A0AA38WEG2-F1
#
_cell.length_a   1.000
_cell.length_b   1.000
_cell.length_c   1.000
_cell.angle_alpha   90.00
_cell.angle_beta   90.00
_cell.angle_gamma   90.00
#
_symmetry.space_group_name_H-M   'P 1'
#
loop_
_entity.id
_entity.type
_entity.pdbx_description
1 polymer ?
#
loop_
_entity_poly.entity_id
_entity_poly.type
_entity_poly.pdbx_seq_one_letter_code
_entity_poly.pdbx_strand_id
1 'polypeptide(L)'
;MTSVVAVEVTGGPTVDFVPGRKDSQISPKEGRLPNATKGAPHLRDIFYRMGLSDKDIVALSGGHTLGKAHADRSGFDGPWTREPLKFDNSYFVELLKGESEGLLKLPTDIALLDDPAFRQYVELYAKDEDAFFNDYATSHKKLSELGFTPGSTKPKVKDSVVLAQSAVGVLVAAAVVIVSYVYEARKKM
;
A
#
# COMPACT_ATOMS: atom_id res chain seq x y z
N MET A 1 0.12 8.12 -12.50
CA MET A 1 0.53 7.05 -13.42
C MET A 1 1.91 6.52 -13.06
N THR A 2 2.98 7.31 -13.17
CA THR A 2 4.35 6.82 -12.93
C THR A 2 4.55 6.18 -11.56
N SER A 3 4.05 6.78 -10.48
CA SER A 3 4.18 6.20 -9.13
C SER A 3 3.50 4.84 -9.00
N VAL A 4 2.32 4.67 -9.60
CA VAL A 4 1.57 3.39 -9.58
C VAL A 4 2.34 2.31 -10.31
N VAL A 5 2.84 2.61 -11.51
CA VAL A 5 3.64 1.66 -12.30
C VAL A 5 4.92 1.31 -11.56
N ALA A 6 5.62 2.29 -10.98
CA ALA A 6 6.85 2.04 -10.22
C ALA A 6 6.62 1.07 -9.05
N VAL A 7 5.54 1.26 -8.28
CA VAL A 7 5.19 0.34 -7.18
C VAL A 7 4.93 -1.07 -7.71
N GLU A 8 4.13 -1.21 -8.76
CA GLU A 8 3.76 -2.52 -9.31
C GLU A 8 4.98 -3.26 -9.90
N VAL A 9 5.81 -2.60 -10.70
CA VAL A 9 6.99 -3.25 -11.33
C VAL A 9 8.09 -3.61 -10.34
N THR A 10 8.09 -2.99 -9.15
CA THR A 10 9.04 -3.30 -8.08
C THR A 10 8.51 -4.36 -7.10
N GLY A 11 7.34 -4.96 -7.37
CA GLY A 11 6.76 -6.06 -6.60
C GLY A 11 5.64 -5.67 -5.63
N GLY A 12 5.28 -4.38 -5.58
CA GLY A 12 4.21 -3.88 -4.72
C GLY A 12 2.80 -4.10 -5.30
N PRO A 13 1.77 -3.62 -4.60
CA PRO A 13 0.38 -3.82 -5.01
C PRO A 13 0.02 -3.02 -6.27
N THR A 14 -0.91 -3.55 -7.07
CA THR A 14 -1.58 -2.77 -8.11
C THR A 14 -2.46 -1.69 -7.45
N VAL A 15 -2.26 -0.43 -7.85
CA VAL A 15 -3.08 0.70 -7.40
C VAL A 15 -3.96 1.17 -8.55
N ASP A 16 -5.28 1.18 -8.34
CA ASP A 16 -6.19 1.72 -9.34
C ASP A 16 -5.83 3.17 -9.70
N PHE A 17 -5.67 3.44 -11.00
CA PHE A 17 -5.35 4.76 -11.50
C PHE A 17 -6.49 5.32 -12.35
N VAL A 18 -6.92 6.54 -12.04
CA VAL A 18 -7.91 7.28 -12.83
C VAL A 18 -7.22 8.43 -13.59
N PRO A 19 -7.19 8.41 -14.94
CA PRO A 19 -6.66 9.50 -15.74
C PRO A 19 -7.64 10.69 -15.79
N GLY A 20 -7.18 11.83 -16.33
CA GLY A 20 -8.05 12.99 -16.60
C GLY A 20 -7.83 14.19 -15.69
N ARG A 21 -6.75 14.23 -14.92
CA ARG A 21 -6.31 15.47 -14.24
C ARG A 21 -5.97 16.52 -15.28
N LYS A 22 -6.39 17.76 -15.00
CA LYS A 22 -6.04 18.94 -15.79
C LYS A 22 -4.87 19.65 -15.11
N ASP A 23 -3.94 20.12 -15.92
CA ASP A 23 -2.79 20.86 -15.42
C ASP A 23 -3.22 22.19 -14.79
N SER A 24 -2.61 22.53 -13.66
CA SER A 24 -2.76 23.83 -13.02
C SER A 24 -1.74 24.80 -13.58
N GLN A 25 -2.15 26.06 -13.77
CA GLN A 25 -1.26 27.17 -14.09
C GLN A 25 -0.81 27.96 -12.84
N ILE A 26 -1.26 27.53 -11.66
CA ILE A 26 -1.00 28.19 -10.38
C ILE A 26 -0.23 27.24 -9.48
N SER A 27 0.90 27.72 -8.95
CA SER A 27 1.67 27.00 -7.94
C SER A 27 0.98 27.04 -6.57
N PRO A 28 0.93 25.93 -5.83
CA PRO A 28 0.43 25.93 -4.47
C PRO A 28 1.33 26.74 -3.54
N LYS A 29 0.78 27.21 -2.42
CA LYS A 29 1.58 27.85 -1.36
C LYS A 29 2.51 26.83 -0.71
N GLU A 30 3.75 27.25 -0.48
CA GLU A 30 4.77 26.48 0.26
C GLU A 30 4.39 26.22 1.72
N GLY A 31 5.15 25.33 2.38
CA GLY A 31 5.00 25.04 3.82
C GLY A 31 3.89 24.04 4.16
N ARG A 32 3.42 23.28 3.17
CA ARG A 32 2.30 22.35 3.30
C ARG A 32 2.70 20.88 3.46
N LEU A 33 4.00 20.59 3.39
CA LEU A 33 4.57 19.25 3.41
C LEU A 33 5.03 18.85 4.83
N PRO A 34 5.04 17.55 5.17
CA PRO A 34 5.58 17.09 6.44
C PRO A 34 7.07 17.39 6.54
N ASN A 35 7.54 17.67 7.76
CA ASN A 35 8.95 17.94 8.04
C ASN A 35 9.54 16.69 8.70
N ALA A 36 10.64 16.18 8.13
CA ALA A 36 11.30 14.94 8.54
C ALA A 36 11.80 14.94 10.00
N THR A 37 11.96 16.10 10.64
CA THR A 37 12.46 16.22 12.02
C THR A 37 11.36 16.40 13.06
N LYS A 38 10.08 16.27 12.69
CA LYS A 38 8.93 16.47 13.59
C LYS A 38 8.29 15.12 13.97
N GLY A 39 7.49 15.14 15.05
CA GLY A 39 6.84 13.93 15.59
C GLY A 39 5.40 13.71 15.14
N ALA A 40 4.74 12.74 15.76
CA ALA A 40 3.37 12.32 15.42
C ALA A 40 2.32 13.44 15.40
N PRO A 41 2.29 14.42 16.32
CA PRO A 41 1.34 15.53 16.24
C PRO A 41 1.47 16.34 14.92
N HIS A 42 2.69 16.52 14.42
CA HIS A 42 2.94 17.20 13.15
C HIS A 42 2.46 16.37 11.96
N LEU A 43 2.70 15.07 11.98
CA LEU A 43 2.18 14.16 10.94
C LEU A 43 0.65 14.24 10.89
N ARG A 44 -0.04 14.16 12.03
CA ARG A 44 -1.50 14.32 12.07
C ARG A 44 -1.95 15.68 11.57
N ASP A 45 -1.33 16.79 12.00
CA ASP A 45 -1.69 18.14 11.52
C ASP A 45 -1.65 18.26 9.99
N ILE A 46 -0.63 17.67 9.37
CA ILE A 46 -0.45 17.72 7.91
C ILE A 46 -1.38 16.76 7.17
N PHE A 47 -1.54 15.54 7.64
CA PHE A 47 -2.27 14.50 6.90
C PHE A 47 -3.78 14.52 7.20
N TYR A 48 -4.21 14.90 8.40
CA TYR A 48 -5.63 14.94 8.74
C TYR A 48 -6.38 16.02 7.95
N ARG A 49 -5.74 17.16 7.66
CA ARG A 49 -6.31 18.18 6.75
C ARG A 49 -6.49 17.68 5.30
N MET A 50 -5.88 16.55 4.95
CA MET A 50 -6.04 15.87 3.66
C MET A 50 -7.08 14.75 3.71
N GLY A 51 -7.71 14.50 4.86
CA GLY A 51 -8.63 13.38 5.06
C GLY A 51 -7.93 12.02 5.19
N LEU A 52 -6.63 12.01 5.50
CA LEU A 52 -5.83 10.79 5.67
C LEU A 52 -5.71 10.49 7.17
N SER A 53 -6.10 9.28 7.55
CA SER A 53 -6.12 8.78 8.94
C SER A 53 -4.75 8.30 9.42
N ASP A 54 -4.65 7.92 10.69
CA ASP A 54 -3.43 7.32 11.26
C ASP A 54 -2.94 6.09 10.48
N LYS A 55 -3.87 5.25 10.03
CA LYS A 55 -3.58 4.11 9.16
C LYS A 55 -2.97 4.57 7.83
N ASP A 56 -3.57 5.58 7.21
CA ASP A 56 -3.10 6.09 5.91
C ASP A 56 -1.69 6.68 6.05
N ILE A 57 -1.39 7.38 7.14
CA ILE A 57 -0.05 7.92 7.43
C ILE A 57 0.97 6.78 7.48
N VAL A 58 0.74 5.75 8.31
CA VAL A 58 1.70 4.66 8.50
C VAL A 58 1.84 3.82 7.22
N ALA A 59 0.73 3.53 6.52
CA ALA A 59 0.78 2.82 5.26
C ALA A 59 1.61 3.60 4.24
N LEU A 60 1.33 4.89 4.03
CA LEU A 60 2.06 5.74 3.06
C LEU A 60 3.55 5.88 3.40
N SER A 61 3.92 5.89 4.69
CA SER A 61 5.34 5.84 5.11
C SER A 61 6.07 4.60 4.61
N GLY A 62 5.37 3.49 4.37
CA GLY A 62 5.91 2.30 3.72
C GLY A 62 6.48 2.55 2.32
N GLY A 63 6.18 3.69 1.68
CA GLY A 63 6.85 4.11 0.44
C GLY A 63 8.37 4.26 0.58
N HIS A 64 8.89 4.46 1.80
CA HIS A 64 10.33 4.47 2.09
C HIS A 64 11.02 3.12 1.86
N THR A 65 10.28 2.03 1.64
CA THR A 65 10.84 0.78 1.14
C THR A 65 11.65 0.96 -0.15
N LEU A 66 11.27 1.94 -0.99
CA LEU A 66 11.96 2.24 -2.25
C LEU A 66 12.85 3.49 -2.15
N GLY A 67 14.04 3.38 -2.75
CA GLY A 67 14.97 4.48 -2.94
C GLY A 67 15.81 4.83 -1.71
N LYS A 68 16.28 6.07 -1.66
CA LYS A 68 17.12 6.61 -0.58
C LYS A 68 16.97 8.12 -0.45
N ALA A 69 17.34 8.65 0.71
CA ALA A 69 17.57 10.08 0.88
C ALA A 69 18.92 10.50 0.30
N HIS A 70 19.05 11.79 -0.04
CA HIS A 70 20.26 12.37 -0.58
C HIS A 70 20.60 13.69 0.15
N ALA A 71 21.82 13.80 0.64
CA ALA A 71 22.23 14.93 1.50
C ALA A 71 22.08 16.29 0.83
N ASP A 72 22.34 16.38 -0.48
CA ASP A 72 22.20 17.61 -1.28
C ASP A 72 20.75 18.04 -1.51
N ARG A 73 19.78 17.18 -1.18
CA ARG A 73 18.34 17.42 -1.37
C ARG A 73 17.58 17.64 -0.07
N SER A 74 17.86 16.83 0.95
CA SER A 74 17.11 16.81 2.21
C SER A 74 17.96 17.00 3.45
N GLY A 75 19.30 16.99 3.34
CA GLY A 75 20.20 16.94 4.48
C GLY A 75 20.33 15.57 5.15
N PHE A 76 19.62 14.55 4.64
CA PHE A 76 19.73 13.15 5.08
C PHE A 76 20.31 12.30 3.95
N ASP A 77 21.07 11.26 4.26
CA ASP A 77 21.63 10.34 3.27
C ASP A 77 21.44 8.88 3.72
N GLY A 78 21.12 8.03 2.75
CA GLY A 78 21.04 6.58 2.95
C GLY A 78 19.67 5.99 2.57
N PRO A 79 19.63 4.69 2.22
CA PRO A 79 18.39 3.96 2.01
C PRO A 79 17.75 3.58 3.34
N TRP A 80 16.43 3.34 3.35
CA TRP A 80 15.76 2.79 4.54
C TRP A 80 15.82 1.26 4.60
N THR A 81 16.05 0.60 3.46
CA THR A 81 16.04 -0.85 3.32
C THR A 81 17.33 -1.34 2.65
N ARG A 82 17.63 -2.64 2.80
CA ARG A 82 18.81 -3.26 2.19
C ARG A 82 18.66 -3.45 0.67
N GLU A 83 17.43 -3.59 0.20
CA GLU A 83 17.07 -3.77 -1.21
C GLU A 83 16.19 -2.61 -1.69
N PRO A 84 16.73 -1.39 -1.90
CA PRO A 84 15.93 -0.17 -2.14
C PRO A 84 15.23 -0.13 -3.51
N LEU A 85 15.26 -1.21 -4.28
CA LEU A 85 14.60 -1.34 -5.59
C LEU A 85 13.46 -2.36 -5.57
N LYS A 86 13.14 -2.92 -4.41
CA LYS A 86 12.08 -3.90 -4.22
C LYS A 86 11.01 -3.33 -3.29
N PHE A 87 9.76 -3.35 -3.71
CA PHE A 87 8.63 -2.92 -2.89
C PHE A 87 8.11 -4.11 -2.09
N ASP A 88 8.50 -4.18 -0.81
CA ASP A 88 8.09 -5.17 0.18
C ASP A 88 7.86 -4.49 1.56
N ASN A 89 7.60 -5.27 2.60
CA ASN A 89 7.39 -4.77 3.96
C ASN A 89 8.69 -4.52 4.77
N SER A 90 9.87 -4.60 4.14
CA SER A 90 11.15 -4.53 4.85
C SER A 90 11.38 -3.21 5.60
N TYR A 91 10.82 -2.09 5.14
CA TYR A 91 10.84 -0.83 5.88
C TYR A 91 10.31 -0.98 7.31
N PHE A 92 9.16 -1.63 7.49
CA PHE A 92 8.57 -1.80 8.83
C PHE A 92 9.35 -2.81 9.67
N VAL A 93 9.87 -3.87 9.04
CA VAL A 93 10.73 -4.85 9.70
C VAL A 93 12.02 -4.20 10.21
N GLU A 94 12.69 -3.40 9.39
CA GLU A 94 13.90 -2.67 9.78
C GLU A 94 13.59 -1.59 10.81
N LEU A 95 12.44 -0.90 10.72
CA LEU A 95 12.03 0.11 11.68
C LEU A 95 11.97 -0.49 13.11
N LEU A 96 11.33 -1.66 13.27
CA LEU A 96 11.22 -2.36 14.55
C LEU A 96 12.55 -2.90 15.11
N LYS A 97 13.56 -3.13 14.27
CA LYS A 97 14.89 -3.63 14.70
C LYS A 97 15.73 -2.58 15.46
N GLY A 98 15.35 -1.30 15.40
CA GLY A 98 16.21 -0.23 15.93
C GLY A 98 17.38 0.10 15.00
N GLU A 99 18.42 0.78 15.49
CA GLU A 99 19.54 1.24 14.65
C GLU A 99 20.20 0.07 13.89
N SER A 100 20.31 0.23 12.57
CA SER A 100 20.92 -0.75 11.65
C SER A 100 22.02 -0.06 10.86
N GLU A 101 23.22 -0.64 10.83
CA GLU A 101 24.35 -0.07 10.10
C GLU A 101 24.01 0.15 8.61
N GLY A 102 24.25 1.37 8.12
CA GLY A 102 24.03 1.75 6.73
C GLY A 102 22.57 2.03 6.33
N LEU A 103 21.62 1.93 7.26
CA LEU A 103 20.20 2.23 6.99
C LEU A 103 19.80 3.55 7.66
N LEU A 104 19.04 4.35 6.93
CA LEU A 104 18.49 5.62 7.40
C LEU A 104 17.22 5.41 8.20
N LYS A 105 17.09 6.18 9.29
CA LYS A 105 15.82 6.41 9.99
C LYS A 105 15.66 7.89 10.26
N LEU A 106 14.60 8.48 9.74
CA LEU A 106 14.26 9.87 10.02
C LEU A 106 13.58 9.97 11.38
N PRO A 107 13.66 11.13 12.06
CA PRO A 107 12.87 11.37 13.27
C PRO A 107 11.36 11.12 13.07
N THR A 108 10.81 11.40 11.89
CA THR A 108 9.42 11.06 11.55
C THR A 108 9.17 9.55 11.45
N ASP A 109 10.15 8.74 11.04
CA ASP A 109 10.03 7.28 11.03
C ASP A 109 10.00 6.75 12.46
N ILE A 110 10.88 7.26 13.32
CA ILE A 110 10.91 6.92 14.76
C ILE A 110 9.60 7.31 15.45
N ALA A 111 9.00 8.44 15.08
CA ALA A 111 7.72 8.87 15.61
C ALA A 111 6.57 7.88 15.34
N LEU A 112 6.67 7.01 14.33
CA LEU A 112 5.70 5.94 14.09
C LEU A 112 5.77 4.83 15.15
N LEU A 113 6.91 4.67 15.81
CA LEU A 113 7.13 3.70 16.89
C LEU A 113 6.76 4.24 18.26
N ASP A 114 6.95 5.54 18.48
CA ASP A 114 6.72 6.22 19.76
C ASP A 114 5.23 6.45 20.04
N ASP A 115 4.42 6.63 18.99
CA ASP A 115 2.98 6.83 19.10
C ASP A 115 2.23 5.47 19.06
N PRO A 116 1.50 5.07 20.13
CA PRO A 116 0.84 3.77 20.17
C PRO A 116 -0.20 3.56 19.06
N ALA A 117 -0.88 4.62 18.62
CA ALA A 117 -1.89 4.52 17.57
C ALA A 117 -1.27 4.33 16.18
N PHE A 118 -0.04 4.80 15.96
CA PHE A 118 0.75 4.46 14.78
C PHE A 118 1.41 3.08 14.90
N ARG A 119 1.99 2.79 16.07
CA ARG A 119 2.80 1.59 16.29
C ARG A 119 2.04 0.29 15.98
N GLN A 120 0.75 0.22 16.31
CA GLN A 120 -0.08 -0.95 15.97
C GLN A 120 -0.05 -1.30 14.48
N TYR A 121 0.00 -0.30 13.60
CA TYR A 121 0.06 -0.50 12.14
C TYR A 121 1.48 -0.87 11.70
N VAL A 122 2.50 -0.29 12.31
CA VAL A 122 3.91 -0.69 12.05
C VAL A 122 4.11 -2.16 12.38
N GLU A 123 3.62 -2.61 13.54
CA GLU A 123 3.70 -4.01 13.97
C GLU A 123 2.86 -4.95 13.11
N LEU A 124 1.70 -4.49 12.64
CA LEU A 124 0.86 -5.24 11.68
C LEU A 124 1.62 -5.43 10.37
N TYR A 125 2.08 -4.36 9.74
CA TYR A 125 2.70 -4.38 8.42
C TYR A 125 4.05 -5.10 8.41
N ALA A 126 4.81 -5.05 9.50
CA ALA A 126 6.03 -5.84 9.64
C ALA A 126 5.76 -7.36 9.69
N LYS A 127 4.57 -7.78 10.15
CA LYS A 127 4.18 -9.20 10.26
C LYS A 127 3.41 -9.70 9.05
N ASP A 128 2.67 -8.81 8.39
CA ASP A 128 1.72 -9.12 7.34
C ASP A 128 1.88 -8.14 6.16
N GLU A 129 2.60 -8.60 5.14
CA GLU A 129 2.84 -7.84 3.91
C GLU A 129 1.57 -7.63 3.09
N ASP A 130 0.65 -8.59 3.09
CA ASP A 130 -0.62 -8.47 2.36
C ASP A 130 -1.50 -7.38 3.01
N ALA A 131 -1.53 -7.30 4.34
CA ALA A 131 -2.20 -6.21 5.04
C ALA A 131 -1.59 -4.84 4.70
N PHE A 132 -0.25 -4.76 4.64
CA PHE A 132 0.45 -3.56 4.20
C PHE A 132 0.07 -3.19 2.77
N PHE A 133 0.12 -4.13 1.83
CA PHE A 133 -0.14 -3.89 0.42
C PHE A 133 -1.59 -3.42 0.17
N ASN A 134 -2.56 -4.04 0.84
CA ASN A 134 -3.97 -3.64 0.74
C ASN A 134 -4.22 -2.21 1.26
N ASP A 135 -3.66 -1.88 2.42
CA ASP A 135 -3.80 -0.55 3.00
C ASP A 135 -2.99 0.49 2.22
N TYR A 136 -1.81 0.13 1.70
CA TYR A 136 -0.97 1.01 0.86
C TYR A 136 -1.68 1.36 -0.44
N ALA A 137 -2.26 0.39 -1.15
CA ALA A 137 -2.98 0.65 -2.39
C ALA A 137 -4.17 1.60 -2.17
N THR A 138 -4.92 1.37 -1.09
CA THR A 138 -6.04 2.23 -0.69
C THR A 138 -5.57 3.64 -0.36
N SER A 139 -4.52 3.76 0.46
CA SER A 139 -3.98 5.04 0.93
C SER A 139 -3.30 5.83 -0.20
N HIS A 140 -2.56 5.17 -1.08
CA HIS A 140 -1.92 5.76 -2.25
C HIS A 140 -2.96 6.26 -3.26
N LYS A 141 -4.08 5.55 -3.44
CA LYS A 141 -5.20 6.03 -4.27
C LYS A 141 -5.78 7.32 -3.70
N LYS A 142 -6.17 7.33 -2.41
CA LYS A 142 -6.65 8.53 -1.70
C LYS A 142 -5.65 9.70 -1.84
N LEU A 143 -4.39 9.41 -1.50
CA LEU A 143 -3.15 10.08 -1.90
C LEU A 143 -3.28 10.85 -3.20
N SER A 144 -3.27 10.05 -4.26
CA SER A 144 -3.14 10.55 -5.60
C SER A 144 -4.35 11.41 -5.97
N GLU A 145 -5.56 11.05 -5.58
CA GLU A 145 -6.82 11.68 -6.01
C GLU A 145 -7.19 12.95 -5.25
N LEU A 146 -6.37 13.42 -4.29
CA LEU A 146 -6.60 14.71 -3.63
C LEU A 146 -6.75 15.87 -4.63
N GLY A 147 -7.83 16.64 -4.50
CA GLY A 147 -8.15 17.75 -5.41
C GLY A 147 -8.66 17.32 -6.79
N PHE A 148 -8.88 16.03 -7.01
CA PHE A 148 -9.46 15.47 -8.22
C PHE A 148 -10.73 14.70 -7.86
N THR A 149 -11.86 15.10 -8.44
CA THR A 149 -13.09 14.32 -8.38
C THR A 149 -13.23 13.59 -9.71
N PRO A 150 -13.06 12.25 -9.75
CA PRO A 150 -13.38 11.48 -10.94
C PRO A 150 -14.81 11.82 -11.38
N GLY A 151 -15.02 12.04 -12.68
CA GLY A 151 -16.38 12.03 -13.22
C GLY A 151 -17.04 10.70 -12.83
N SER A 152 -18.35 10.71 -12.54
CA SER A 152 -19.09 9.52 -12.10
C SER A 152 -19.07 8.40 -13.15
N THR A 153 -17.99 7.64 -13.21
CA THR A 153 -17.99 6.35 -13.87
C THR A 153 -18.75 5.42 -12.96
N LYS A 154 -20.01 5.12 -13.30
CA LYS A 154 -20.75 4.00 -12.71
C LYS A 154 -19.78 2.82 -12.64
N PRO A 155 -19.69 2.11 -11.49
CA PRO A 155 -18.79 0.98 -11.38
C PRO A 155 -19.13 -0.01 -12.50
N LYS A 156 -18.18 -0.28 -13.39
CA LYS A 156 -18.22 -1.51 -14.19
C LYS A 156 -17.87 -2.64 -13.25
N VAL A 157 -18.88 -3.05 -12.51
CA VAL A 157 -18.91 -4.26 -11.72
C VAL A 157 -18.42 -5.41 -12.60
N LYS A 158 -17.25 -5.98 -12.28
CA LYS A 158 -16.68 -7.18 -12.94
C LYS A 158 -17.27 -8.48 -12.35
N ASP A 159 -18.53 -8.46 -11.91
CA ASP A 159 -19.13 -9.61 -11.20
C ASP A 159 -19.40 -10.80 -12.13
N SER A 160 -19.48 -10.58 -13.45
CA SER A 160 -19.84 -11.65 -14.39
C SER A 160 -18.76 -12.70 -14.60
N VAL A 161 -17.47 -12.36 -14.44
CA VAL A 161 -16.37 -13.30 -14.68
C VAL A 161 -16.12 -14.20 -13.47
N VAL A 162 -16.19 -13.63 -12.25
CA VAL A 162 -15.97 -14.38 -11.01
C VAL A 162 -17.12 -15.34 -10.72
N LEU A 163 -18.38 -14.90 -10.89
CA LEU A 163 -19.55 -15.78 -10.70
C LEU A 163 -19.59 -16.94 -11.72
N ALA A 164 -19.19 -16.67 -12.98
CA ALA A 164 -19.16 -17.69 -14.02
C ALA A 164 -18.08 -18.74 -13.75
N GLN A 165 -16.88 -18.32 -13.34
CA GLN A 165 -15.80 -19.23 -12.99
C GLN A 165 -16.12 -20.08 -11.74
N SER A 166 -16.75 -19.48 -10.71
CA SER A 166 -17.17 -20.23 -9.52
C SER A 166 -18.30 -21.23 -9.81
N ALA A 167 -19.30 -20.85 -10.62
CA ALA A 167 -20.41 -21.73 -10.97
C ALA A 167 -19.94 -22.94 -11.81
N VAL A 168 -19.02 -22.71 -12.76
CA VAL A 168 -18.43 -23.81 -13.55
C VAL A 168 -17.60 -24.73 -12.66
N GLY A 169 -16.81 -24.20 -11.72
CA GLY A 169 -16.03 -25.01 -10.78
C GLY A 169 -16.90 -25.92 -9.91
N VAL A 170 -18.03 -25.41 -9.40
CA VAL A 170 -18.98 -26.19 -8.58
C VAL A 170 -19.67 -27.29 -9.40
N LEU A 171 -20.07 -27.00 -10.64
CA LEU A 171 -20.71 -28.00 -11.51
C LEU A 171 -19.76 -29.14 -11.90
N VAL A 172 -18.49 -28.82 -12.19
CA VAL A 172 -17.46 -29.82 -12.50
C VAL A 172 -17.20 -30.73 -11.29
N ALA A 173 -17.06 -30.16 -10.09
CA ALA A 173 -16.86 -30.94 -8.87
C ALA A 173 -18.06 -31.88 -8.58
N ALA A 174 -19.29 -31.38 -8.72
CA ALA A 174 -20.48 -32.19 -8.52
C ALA A 174 -20.57 -33.34 -9.55
N ALA A 175 -20.27 -33.06 -10.82
CA ALA A 175 -20.28 -34.09 -11.87
C ALA A 175 -19.21 -35.18 -11.61
N VAL A 176 -18.01 -34.79 -11.19
CA VAL A 176 -16.95 -35.75 -10.85
C VAL A 176 -17.37 -36.63 -9.67
N VAL A 177 -17.95 -36.06 -8.61
CA VAL A 177 -18.44 -36.83 -7.46
C VAL A 177 -19.55 -37.80 -7.88
N ILE A 178 -20.50 -37.36 -8.70
CA ILE A 178 -21.60 -38.22 -9.19
C ILE A 178 -21.05 -39.36 -10.06
N VAL A 179 -20.14 -39.07 -10.99
CA VAL A 179 -19.54 -40.08 -11.86
C VAL A 179 -18.72 -41.07 -11.06
N SER A 180 -17.92 -40.61 -10.09
CA SER A 180 -17.18 -41.48 -9.17
C SER A 180 -18.10 -42.36 -8.33
N TYR A 181 -19.21 -41.80 -7.82
CA TYR A 181 -20.20 -42.57 -7.07
C TYR A 181 -20.88 -43.64 -7.93
N VAL A 182 -21.31 -43.30 -9.15
CA VAL A 182 -21.94 -44.24 -10.09
C VAL A 182 -20.95 -45.33 -10.52
N TYR A 183 -19.69 -44.98 -10.75
CA TYR A 183 -18.64 -45.94 -11.06
C TYR A 183 -18.42 -46.95 -9.92
N GLU A 184 -18.29 -46.46 -8.69
CA GLU A 184 -18.12 -47.33 -7.51
C GLU A 184 -19.37 -48.17 -7.21
N ALA A 185 -20.57 -47.62 -7.41
CA ALA A 185 -21.81 -48.38 -7.28
C ALA A 185 -21.92 -49.50 -8.32
N ARG A 186 -21.48 -49.26 -9.56
CA ARG A 186 -21.47 -50.28 -10.63
C ARG A 186 -20.38 -51.33 -10.45
N LYS A 187 -19.25 -50.99 -9.83
CA LYS A 187 -18.17 -51.93 -9.52
C LYS A 187 -18.54 -52.90 -8.39
N LYS A 188 -19.52 -52.53 -7.54
CA LYS A 188 -20.01 -53.34 -6.41
C LYS A 188 -21.23 -54.22 -6.74
N MET A 189 -21.74 -54.17 -7.97
CA MET A 189 -22.73 -55.11 -8.51
C MET A 189 -22.03 -56.19 -9.34
#